data_AF-A0A847QP54-F1
#
_entry.id   AF-A0A847QP54-F1
#
_cell.length_a   1.000
_cell.length_b   1.000
_cell.length_c   1.000
_cell.angle_alpha   90.00
_cell.angle_beta   90.00
_cell.angle_gamma   90.00
#
_symmetry.space_group_name_H-M   'P 1'
#
loop_
_entity.id
_entity.type
_entity.pdbx_description
1 polymer ?
#
loop_
_entity_poly.entity_id
_entity_poly.type
_entity_poly.pdbx_seq_one_letter_code
_entity_poly.pdbx_strand_id
1 'polypeptide(L)' 'MSRIQLAPHETFQIHELLQLKNNFALKIAGLTDSIADPKLKILLETDLRDSQQQIQELRDFLQASIEPNQ' A
#
# COMPACT_ATOMS: atom_id res chain seq x y z
N MET A 1 5.94 5.53 23.16
CA MET A 1 5.35 4.50 22.29
C MET A 1 6.39 3.40 22.12
N SER A 2 6.03 2.15 22.35
CA SER A 2 6.93 0.99 22.20
C SER A 2 7.35 0.82 20.74
N ARG A 3 8.66 0.79 20.46
CA ARG A 3 9.22 0.55 19.12
C ARG A 3 8.98 -0.92 18.74
N ILE A 4 8.30 -1.16 17.62
CA ILE A 4 8.05 -2.51 17.09
C ILE A 4 9.30 -2.90 16.30
N GLN A 5 9.98 -3.96 16.73
CA GLN A 5 11.12 -4.50 16.02
C GLN A 5 10.68 -5.76 15.29
N LEU A 6 10.65 -5.70 13.96
CA LEU A 6 10.19 -6.80 13.12
C LEU A 6 11.29 -7.85 12.95
N ALA A 7 10.92 -9.12 13.10
CA ALA A 7 11.78 -10.21 12.68
C ALA A 7 11.93 -10.19 11.13
N PRO A 8 13.02 -10.76 10.57
CA PRO A 8 13.27 -10.71 9.13
C PRO A 8 12.08 -11.20 8.28
N HIS A 9 11.42 -12.28 8.69
CA HIS A 9 10.27 -12.83 7.96
C HIS A 9 9.05 -11.90 8.00
N GLU A 10 8.83 -11.16 9.08
CA GLU A 10 7.76 -10.17 9.18
C GLU A 10 8.05 -8.99 8.25
N THR A 11 9.30 -8.49 8.25
CA THR A 11 9.75 -7.45 7.31
C THR A 11 9.54 -7.88 5.85
N PHE A 12 9.88 -9.14 5.51
CA PHE A 12 9.61 -9.68 4.17
C PHE A 12 8.11 -9.68 3.83
N GLN A 13 7.25 -10.16 4.73
CA GLN A 13 5.80 -10.18 4.51
C GLN A 13 5.22 -8.78 4.27
N ILE A 14 5.71 -7.77 5.00
CA ILE A 14 5.26 -6.38 4.80
C ILE A 14 5.74 -5.84 3.44
N HIS A 15 6.96 -6.17 3.00
CA HIS A 15 7.42 -5.82 1.66
C HIS A 15 6.60 -6.50 0.56
N GLU A 16 6.22 -7.77 0.74
CA GLU A 16 5.34 -8.49 -0.19
C GLU A 16 3.96 -7.83 -0.27
N LEU A 17 3.37 -7.48 0.88
CA LEU A 17 2.10 -6.77 0.94
C LEU A 17 2.18 -5.39 0.25
N LEU A 18 3.27 -4.66 0.48
CA LEU A 18 3.52 -3.37 -0.17
C LEU A 18 3.61 -3.52 -1.71
N GLN A 19 4.32 -4.54 -2.20
CA GLN A 19 4.36 -4.83 -3.64
C GLN A 19 2.99 -5.18 -4.21
N LEU A 20 2.21 -5.99 -3.49
CA LEU A 20 0.85 -6.34 -3.90
C LEU A 20 -0.03 -5.08 -4.04
N LYS A 21 -0.01 -4.20 -3.04
CA LYS A 21 -0.77 -2.93 -3.06
C LYS A 21 -0.34 -2.03 -4.20
N ASN A 22 0.96 -1.87 -4.44
CA ASN A 22 1.49 -1.09 -5.56
C ASN A 22 1.02 -1.64 -6.92
N ASN A 23 1.08 -2.95 -7.11
CA ASN A 23 0.62 -3.59 -8.35
C ASN A 23 -0.87 -3.36 -8.60
N PHE A 24 -1.67 -3.40 -7.54
CA PHE A 24 -3.10 -3.16 -7.62
C PHE A 24 -3.43 -1.70 -7.95
N ALA A 25 -2.82 -0.75 -7.24
CA ALA A 25 -2.97 0.68 -7.50
C ALA A 25 -2.56 1.04 -8.93
N LEU A 26 -1.44 0.47 -9.43
CA LEU A 26 -0.98 0.67 -10.81
C LEU A 26 -1.99 0.15 -11.83
N LYS A 27 -2.55 -1.06 -11.59
CA LYS A 27 -3.56 -1.65 -12.48
C LYS A 27 -4.82 -0.80 -12.52
N ILE A 28 -5.32 -0.34 -11.38
CA ILE A 28 -6.50 0.52 -11.32
C ILE A 28 -6.22 1.82 -12.07
N ALA A 29 -5.13 2.52 -11.73
CA ALA A 29 -4.77 3.78 -12.37
C ALA A 29 -4.66 3.66 -13.90
N GLY A 30 -4.12 2.54 -14.41
CA GLY A 30 -4.04 2.28 -15.85
C GLY A 30 -5.38 1.95 -16.53
N LEU A 31 -6.40 1.55 -15.76
CA LEU A 31 -7.72 1.16 -16.29
C LEU A 31 -8.78 2.26 -16.12
N THR A 32 -8.66 3.12 -15.11
CA THR A 32 -9.71 4.07 -14.69
C THR A 32 -10.24 4.94 -15.84
N ASP A 33 -9.38 5.37 -16.77
CA ASP A 33 -9.77 6.20 -17.91
C ASP A 33 -10.54 5.44 -18.99
N SER A 34 -10.43 4.11 -19.02
CA SER A 34 -11.10 3.24 -19.99
C SER A 34 -12.43 2.68 -19.49
N ILE A 35 -12.84 2.99 -18.25
CA ILE A 35 -14.07 2.48 -17.67
C ILE A 35 -15.26 3.33 -18.11
N ALA A 36 -16.16 2.72 -18.88
CA ALA A 36 -17.39 3.36 -19.34
C ALA A 36 -18.48 3.42 -18.26
N ASP A 37 -18.54 2.45 -17.36
CA ASP A 37 -19.55 2.43 -16.29
C ASP A 37 -19.19 3.42 -15.17
N PRO A 38 -20.00 4.46 -14.93
CA PRO A 38 -19.66 5.53 -13.99
C PRO A 38 -19.65 5.05 -12.53
N LYS A 39 -20.44 4.03 -12.17
CA LYS A 39 -20.46 3.50 -10.80
C LYS A 39 -19.19 2.70 -10.52
N LEU A 40 -18.79 1.87 -11.48
CA LEU A 40 -17.53 1.13 -11.42
C LEU A 40 -16.32 2.07 -11.38
N LYS A 41 -16.35 3.16 -12.16
CA LYS A 41 -15.31 4.18 -12.14
C LYS A 41 -15.15 4.80 -10.74
N ILE A 42 -16.25 5.25 -10.13
CA ILE A 42 -16.23 5.83 -8.77
C ILE A 42 -15.72 4.83 -7.73
N LEU A 43 -16.13 3.56 -7.84
CA LEU A 43 -15.68 2.50 -6.94
C LEU A 43 -14.16 2.33 -7.02
N LEU A 44 -13.62 2.24 -8.23
CA LEU A 44 -12.18 2.04 -8.45
C LEU A 44 -11.35 3.30 -8.15
N GLU A 45 -11.89 4.50 -8.36
CA GLU A 45 -11.24 5.75 -7.90
C GLU A 45 -11.17 5.82 -6.37
N THR A 46 -12.19 5.34 -5.67
CA THR A 46 -12.19 5.26 -4.20
C THR A 46 -11.17 4.24 -3.72
N ASP A 47 -11.17 3.05 -4.30
CA ASP A 47 -10.24 1.97 -3.96
C ASP A 47 -8.78 2.32 -4.31
N LEU A 48 -8.53 3.12 -5.36
CA LEU A 48 -7.21 3.68 -5.67
C LEU A 48 -6.73 4.63 -4.57
N ARG A 49 -7.60 5.53 -4.08
CA ARG A 49 -7.25 6.45 -2.97
C ARG A 49 -6.95 5.67 -1.70
N ASP A 50 -7.79 4.70 -1.35
CA ASP A 50 -7.59 3.87 -0.16
C ASP A 50 -6.29 3.07 -0.27
N SER A 51 -6.00 2.52 -1.46
CA SER A 51 -4.74 1.82 -1.73
C SER A 51 -3.52 2.73 -1.59
N GLN A 52 -3.59 3.98 -2.08
CA GLN A 52 -2.50 4.95 -1.91
C GLN A 52 -2.25 5.27 -0.44
N GLN A 53 -3.30 5.44 0.36
CA GLN A 53 -3.17 5.65 1.80
C GLN A 53 -2.51 4.45 2.48
N GLN A 54 -2.99 3.23 2.19
CA GLN A 54 -2.43 2.01 2.77
C GLN A 54 -0.97 1.77 2.38
N ILE A 55 -0.58 2.12 1.14
CA ILE A 55 0.82 2.09 0.70
C ILE A 55 1.68 3.02 1.57
N GLN A 56 1.18 4.20 1.87
CA GLN A 56 1.89 5.15 2.73
C GLN A 56 1.99 4.62 4.17
N GLU A 57 0.90 4.11 4.73
CA GLU A 57 0.89 3.52 6.08
C GLU A 57 1.88 2.35 6.21
N LEU A 58 1.95 1.47 5.20
CA LEU A 58 2.90 0.35 5.18
C LEU A 58 4.35 0.83 5.08
N ARG A 59 4.62 1.90 4.32
CA ARG A 59 5.95 2.51 4.23
C ARG A 59 6.38 3.13 5.55
N ASP A 60 5.48 3.88 6.18
CA ASP A 60 5.73 4.53 7.47
C ASP A 60 5.96 3.47 8.56
N PHE A 61 5.18 2.39 8.53
CA PHE A 61 5.35 1.26 9.44
C PHE A 61 6.71 0.57 9.28
N LEU A 62 7.14 0.30 8.04
CA LEU A 62 8.47 -0.27 7.77
C LEU A 62 9.59 0.66 8.26
N GLN A 63 9.49 1.97 7.98
CA GLN A 63 10.47 2.94 8.41
C GLN A 63 10.59 3.00 9.94
N ALA A 64 9.45 3.05 10.64
CA ALA A 64 9.41 3.06 12.10
C ALA A 64 9.95 1.77 12.73
N SER A 65 9.92 0.66 11.99
CA SER A 65 10.35 -0.66 12.46
C SER A 65 11.82 -1.01 12.16
N ILE A 66 12.46 -0.30 11.22
CA ILE A 66 13.83 -0.58 10.74
C ILE A 66 14.89 0.35 11.37
N GLU A 67 14.52 1.52 11.92
CA GLU A 67 15.50 2.45 12.51
C GLU A 67 16.31 1.81 13.66
N PRO A 68 17.64 1.62 13.49
CA PRO A 68 18.52 1.20 14.56
C PRO A 68 18.75 2.38 15.51
N ASN A 69 18.93 2.09 16.80
CA ASN A 69 19.51 3.03 17.76
C ASN A 69 20.74 3.72 17.13
N GLN A 70 20.72 5.05 17.06
CA GLN A 70 21.96 5.82 17.15
C GLN A 70 22.53 5.67 18.55
#